data_AF-A0A258NS41-F1
#
_entry.id   AF-A0A258NS41-F1
#
_cell.length_a   1.000
_cell.length_b   1.000
_cell.length_c   1.000
_cell.angle_alpha   90.00
_cell.angle_beta   90.00
_cell.angle_gamma   90.00
#
_symmetry.space_group_name_H-M   'P 1'
#
loop_
_entity.id
_entity.type
_entity.pdbx_description
1 polymer ?
#
loop_
_entity_poly.entity_id
_entity_poly.type
_entity_poly.pdbx_seq_one_letter_code
_entity_poly.pdbx_strand_id
1 'polypeptide(L)'
;MNTPTARQAPALPARPLIALTALVILAHVLLLQAAPLAWGPVPDPQATAPRPFITRTLEIKPEPVVTSAPAATPVRPRPVRRRAPVSQANRAPAPVSTAPAAIESIAPSADDSTSPVDPQTPPPEVTATTTEPVAPTPVEAAPPPDASTALTIPGSVRLKYVMTGRSKNMNYSAFAQLDWLQDGQTYDAKMVVSALFLGSRSMTSSGRITADGLAPTRFLDKSRSERAAHFEEDKGKISFSANTPDAPWLRGAQDRLSVFLQLGSLLAGAPASYPVGSSVSLYTAGPRDADTWTFTVESEETLQLPAGEAATLKLTRKPQRDYDQTVEIWFAPSMDYLPVRSRITQQNGDFVDQQLRVVEKP
;
A
#
# COMPACT_ATOMS: atom_id res chain seq x y z
N MET A 1 33.70 -45.50 49.78
CA MET A 1 32.37 -45.87 49.25
C MET A 1 31.37 -44.89 49.84
N ASN A 2 30.99 -43.85 49.11
CA ASN A 2 30.05 -42.84 49.61
C ASN A 2 28.90 -42.69 48.61
N THR A 3 27.71 -43.15 48.98
CA THR A 3 26.46 -42.93 48.25
C THR A 3 25.84 -41.57 48.65
N PRO A 4 25.41 -40.72 47.71
CA PRO A 4 24.67 -39.51 48.03
C PRO A 4 23.19 -39.81 48.27
N THR A 5 22.67 -39.44 49.45
CA THR A 5 21.25 -39.58 49.80
C THR A 5 20.41 -38.51 49.09
N ALA A 6 19.46 -38.92 48.26
CA ALA A 6 18.58 -38.00 47.54
C ALA A 6 17.59 -37.29 48.50
N ARG A 7 17.51 -35.95 48.41
CA ARG A 7 16.64 -35.11 49.22
C ARG A 7 15.24 -35.06 48.59
N GLN A 8 14.27 -35.78 49.16
CA GLN A 8 12.88 -35.70 48.71
C GLN A 8 12.28 -34.33 49.03
N ALA A 9 11.66 -33.69 48.03
CA ALA A 9 10.88 -32.47 48.21
C ALA A 9 9.47 -32.81 48.75
N PRO A 10 8.86 -31.97 49.60
CA PRO A 10 7.54 -32.23 50.14
C PRO A 10 6.47 -32.13 49.03
N ALA A 11 5.68 -33.19 48.87
CA ALA A 11 4.54 -33.18 47.96
C ALA A 11 3.48 -32.18 48.44
N LEU A 12 3.04 -31.28 47.55
CA LEU A 12 1.95 -30.35 47.85
C LEU A 12 0.67 -31.14 48.13
N PRO A 13 -0.12 -30.78 49.18
CA PRO A 13 -1.34 -31.51 49.50
C PRO A 13 -2.35 -31.36 48.35
N ALA A 14 -2.80 -32.49 47.80
CA ALA A 14 -3.73 -32.50 46.65
C ALA A 14 -5.10 -31.88 46.95
N ARG A 15 -5.53 -31.87 48.23
CA ARG A 15 -6.85 -31.38 48.66
C ARG A 15 -7.12 -29.89 48.33
N PRO A 16 -6.26 -28.91 48.71
CA PRO A 16 -6.45 -27.52 48.30
C PRO A 16 -6.34 -27.30 46.79
N LEU A 17 -5.50 -28.07 46.07
CA LEU A 17 -5.43 -28.00 44.61
C LEU A 17 -6.76 -28.43 43.95
N ILE A 18 -7.34 -29.55 44.39
CA ILE A 18 -8.65 -30.03 43.93
C ILE A 18 -9.75 -29.00 44.23
N ALA A 19 -9.76 -28.44 45.44
CA ALA A 19 -10.72 -27.41 45.84
C ALA A 19 -10.61 -26.14 44.99
N LEU A 20 -9.37 -25.70 44.68
CA LEU A 20 -9.12 -24.55 43.80
C LEU A 20 -9.63 -24.83 42.37
N THR A 21 -9.32 -26.00 41.80
CA THR A 21 -9.83 -26.36 40.46
C THR A 21 -11.36 -26.45 40.42
N ALA A 22 -12.00 -27.01 41.45
CA ALA A 22 -13.46 -27.07 41.52
C ALA A 22 -14.09 -25.66 41.57
N LEU A 23 -13.50 -24.75 42.35
CA LEU A 23 -13.95 -23.36 42.44
C LEU A 23 -13.75 -22.59 41.13
N VAL A 24 -12.63 -22.79 40.43
CA VAL A 24 -12.37 -22.19 39.11
C VAL A 24 -13.35 -22.72 38.06
N ILE A 25 -13.65 -24.03 38.06
CA ILE A 25 -14.66 -24.63 37.16
C ILE A 25 -16.05 -24.05 37.45
N LEU A 26 -16.45 -23.98 38.72
CA LEU A 26 -17.75 -23.40 39.12
C LEU A 26 -17.88 -21.93 38.67
N ALA A 27 -16.81 -21.14 38.79
CA ALA A 27 -16.77 -19.76 38.31
C ALA A 27 -16.92 -19.66 36.79
N HIS A 28 -16.29 -20.55 36.01
CA HIS A 28 -16.46 -20.58 34.55
C HIS A 28 -17.88 -21.00 34.14
N VAL A 29 -18.49 -21.97 34.84
CA VAL A 29 -19.88 -22.39 34.58
C VAL A 29 -20.86 -21.25 34.88
N LEU A 30 -20.68 -20.54 36.00
CA LEU A 30 -21.49 -19.36 36.33
C LEU A 30 -21.31 -18.23 35.31
N LEU A 31 -20.08 -17.97 34.85
CA LEU A 31 -19.80 -16.97 33.83
C LEU A 31 -20.47 -17.32 32.48
N LEU A 32 -20.43 -18.60 32.08
CA LEU A 32 -21.08 -19.10 30.86
C LEU A 32 -22.62 -19.08 30.94
N GLN A 33 -23.19 -19.27 32.14
CA GLN A 33 -24.65 -19.17 32.35
C GLN A 33 -25.13 -17.71 32.47
N ALA A 34 -24.28 -16.79 32.97
CA ALA A 34 -24.58 -15.37 33.07
C ALA A 34 -24.30 -14.59 31.78
N ALA A 35 -23.54 -15.14 30.84
CA ALA A 35 -23.31 -14.56 29.53
C ALA A 35 -24.60 -14.66 28.67
N PRO A 36 -25.21 -13.54 28.24
CA PRO A 36 -26.31 -13.60 27.30
C PRO A 36 -25.80 -14.17 25.97
N LEU A 37 -26.43 -15.27 25.51
CA LEU A 37 -26.14 -15.97 24.24
C LEU A 37 -26.60 -15.14 23.01
N ALA A 38 -26.07 -13.93 22.89
CA ALA A 38 -26.37 -12.96 21.86
C ALA A 38 -25.10 -12.42 21.19
N TRP A 39 -24.20 -13.32 20.77
CA TRP A 39 -23.15 -12.99 19.80
C TRP A 39 -23.62 -13.29 18.38
N GLY A 40 -24.24 -12.27 17.80
CA GLY A 40 -24.60 -12.17 16.39
C GLY A 40 -25.15 -10.76 16.13
N PRO A 41 -25.07 -10.23 14.90
CA PRO A 41 -25.80 -9.00 14.58
C PRO A 41 -27.29 -9.26 14.79
N VAL A 42 -27.91 -8.48 15.68
CA VAL A 42 -29.37 -8.55 15.89
C VAL A 42 -30.04 -8.25 14.56
N PRO A 43 -30.83 -9.18 13.98
CA PRO A 43 -31.59 -8.89 12.77
C PRO A 43 -32.60 -7.79 13.10
N ASP A 44 -32.49 -6.64 12.42
CA ASP A 44 -33.49 -5.59 12.51
C ASP A 44 -34.84 -6.19 12.07
N PRO A 45 -35.88 -6.24 12.94
CA PRO A 45 -37.17 -6.81 12.58
C PRO A 45 -37.87 -6.07 11.43
N GLN A 46 -37.39 -4.87 11.02
CA GLN A 46 -37.88 -4.17 9.83
C GLN A 46 -37.18 -4.59 8.52
N ALA A 47 -36.11 -5.40 8.56
CA ALA A 47 -35.37 -5.82 7.37
C ALA A 47 -36.13 -6.83 6.48
N THR A 48 -37.22 -7.43 6.97
CA THR A 48 -37.96 -8.50 6.27
C THR A 48 -39.24 -8.02 5.56
N ALA A 49 -39.52 -6.72 5.53
CA ALA A 49 -40.63 -6.18 4.73
C ALA A 49 -40.23 -6.11 3.24
N PRO A 50 -40.96 -6.79 2.31
CA PRO A 50 -40.69 -6.66 0.89
C PRO A 50 -40.99 -5.23 0.45
N ARG A 51 -39.95 -4.46 0.14
CA ARG A 51 -40.10 -3.10 -0.40
C ARG A 51 -40.78 -3.21 -1.78
N PRO A 52 -41.96 -2.61 -1.99
CA PRO A 52 -42.60 -2.65 -3.30
C PRO A 52 -41.74 -1.89 -4.32
N PHE A 53 -41.47 -2.53 -5.46
CA PHE A 53 -40.86 -1.86 -6.61
C PHE A 53 -41.82 -0.78 -7.13
N ILE A 54 -41.55 0.49 -6.81
CA ILE A 54 -42.24 1.62 -7.40
C ILE A 54 -41.58 1.93 -8.74
N THR A 55 -42.05 1.27 -9.80
CA THR A 55 -41.69 1.59 -11.18
C THR A 55 -42.36 2.91 -11.57
N ARG A 56 -41.64 4.03 -11.43
CA ARG A 56 -42.08 5.30 -12.05
C ARG A 56 -41.86 5.21 -13.55
N THR A 57 -42.93 4.97 -14.31
CA THR A 57 -42.95 5.19 -15.76
C THR A 57 -42.62 6.65 -16.03
N LEU A 58 -41.45 6.91 -16.61
CA LEU A 58 -41.12 8.21 -17.18
C LEU A 58 -41.82 8.32 -18.54
N GLU A 59 -42.98 8.96 -18.55
CA GLU A 59 -43.64 9.35 -19.80
C GLU A 59 -42.82 10.47 -20.44
N ILE A 60 -41.99 10.10 -21.43
CA ILE A 60 -41.16 11.03 -22.19
C ILE A 60 -42.10 11.85 -23.06
N LYS A 61 -42.48 13.04 -22.56
CA LYS A 61 -43.16 14.06 -23.35
C LYS A 61 -42.28 14.41 -24.56
N PRO A 62 -42.73 14.19 -25.80
CA PRO A 62 -41.92 14.50 -26.98
C PRO A 62 -41.62 15.99 -27.03
N GLU A 63 -40.35 16.31 -27.29
CA GLU A 63 -39.85 17.67 -27.41
C GLU A 63 -40.45 18.33 -28.68
N PRO A 64 -41.05 19.53 -28.58
CA PRO A 64 -41.70 20.14 -29.72
C PRO A 64 -40.65 20.56 -30.77
N VAL A 65 -40.88 20.12 -32.01
CA VAL A 65 -40.04 20.44 -33.17
C VAL A 65 -39.81 21.94 -33.28
N VAL A 66 -38.54 22.35 -33.28
CA VAL A 66 -38.12 23.75 -33.37
C VAL A 66 -38.51 24.29 -34.75
N THR A 67 -39.61 25.03 -34.83
CA THR A 67 -39.99 25.77 -36.04
C THR A 67 -39.27 27.12 -36.04
N SER A 68 -38.66 27.45 -37.18
CA SER A 68 -37.88 28.66 -37.39
C SER A 68 -38.72 29.95 -37.35
N ALA A 69 -38.26 30.94 -36.56
CA ALA A 69 -38.17 32.40 -36.81
C ALA A 69 -39.30 33.12 -37.61
N PRO A 70 -39.76 34.33 -37.19
CA PRO A 70 -38.89 35.52 -37.32
C PRO A 70 -39.04 36.71 -36.32
N ALA A 71 -37.90 37.42 -36.15
CA ALA A 71 -37.68 38.88 -36.04
C ALA A 71 -38.32 39.82 -34.97
N ALA A 72 -37.42 40.62 -34.36
CA ALA A 72 -37.55 41.98 -33.77
C ALA A 72 -38.44 42.18 -32.52
N THR A 73 -37.94 42.74 -31.41
CA THR A 73 -37.45 44.13 -31.29
C THR A 73 -36.47 44.33 -30.11
N PRO A 74 -35.68 45.43 -30.06
CA PRO A 74 -34.60 45.59 -29.08
C PRO A 74 -35.06 46.19 -27.75
N VAL A 75 -34.55 45.64 -26.63
CA VAL A 75 -34.79 46.19 -25.27
C VAL A 75 -33.53 46.86 -24.72
N ARG A 76 -33.72 48.06 -24.17
CA ARG A 76 -32.70 49.01 -23.72
C ARG A 76 -32.16 48.64 -22.32
N PRO A 77 -30.85 48.81 -22.02
CA PRO A 77 -30.31 48.51 -20.69
C PRO A 77 -30.71 49.57 -19.64
N ARG A 78 -30.92 49.14 -18.39
CA ARG A 78 -31.07 49.97 -17.19
C ARG A 78 -30.12 49.46 -16.08
N PRO A 79 -29.71 50.29 -15.10
CA PRO A 79 -28.36 50.22 -14.58
C PRO A 79 -28.21 49.41 -13.29
N VAL A 80 -26.98 48.92 -13.08
CA VAL A 80 -26.52 48.30 -11.84
C VAL A 80 -26.67 49.26 -10.65
N ARG A 81 -27.30 48.80 -9.56
CA ARG A 81 -27.36 49.56 -8.29
C ARG A 81 -26.50 48.89 -7.22
N ARG A 82 -25.35 49.50 -6.94
CA ARG A 82 -24.39 49.12 -5.90
C ARG A 82 -25.04 49.25 -4.50
N ARG A 83 -24.83 48.27 -3.62
CA ARG A 83 -24.99 48.42 -2.16
C ARG A 83 -23.84 47.75 -1.41
N ALA A 84 -23.48 48.35 -0.29
CA ALA A 84 -22.29 48.04 0.52
C ALA A 84 -22.60 46.94 1.58
N PRO A 85 -21.60 46.43 2.33
CA PRO A 85 -21.71 45.15 3.04
C PRO A 85 -22.45 45.26 4.37
N VAL A 86 -22.91 44.10 4.87
CA VAL A 86 -23.42 43.94 6.24
C VAL A 86 -22.53 42.94 6.97
N SER A 87 -21.96 43.37 8.09
CA SER A 87 -21.20 42.55 9.02
C SER A 87 -22.07 42.17 10.22
N GLN A 88 -22.12 40.89 10.58
CA GLN A 88 -22.42 40.34 11.92
C GLN A 88 -22.08 38.84 11.85
N ALA A 89 -21.09 38.29 12.55
CA ALA A 89 -20.86 38.22 14.00
C ALA A 89 -21.84 37.27 14.72
N ASN A 90 -21.45 36.00 14.88
CA ASN A 90 -21.34 35.35 16.19
C ASN A 90 -20.64 33.98 16.14
N ARG A 91 -19.71 33.73 17.07
CA ARG A 91 -19.04 32.43 17.29
C ARG A 91 -18.74 32.25 18.78
N ALA A 92 -19.31 31.24 19.42
CA ALA A 92 -18.88 30.64 20.70
C ALA A 92 -19.73 29.36 20.97
N PRO A 93 -19.35 28.45 21.89
CA PRO A 93 -18.06 27.73 21.89
C PRO A 93 -18.20 26.22 22.26
N ALA A 94 -17.05 25.54 22.42
CA ALA A 94 -16.82 24.29 23.16
C ALA A 94 -17.22 22.94 22.50
N PRO A 95 -16.68 21.78 22.97
CA PRO A 95 -15.67 21.60 24.02
C PRO A 95 -14.37 20.91 23.58
N VAL A 96 -13.39 20.93 24.50
CA VAL A 96 -12.20 20.08 24.49
C VAL A 96 -12.56 18.58 24.43
N SER A 97 -11.75 17.79 23.72
CA SER A 97 -11.75 16.34 23.82
C SER A 97 -10.36 15.87 24.26
N THR A 98 -10.32 15.14 25.36
CA THR A 98 -9.10 14.63 26.00
C THR A 98 -8.51 13.46 25.22
N ALA A 99 -7.19 13.46 25.05
CA ALA A 99 -6.45 12.32 24.53
C ALA A 99 -6.49 11.13 25.51
N PRO A 100 -6.47 9.90 24.97
CA PRO A 100 -5.64 8.85 25.58
C PRO A 100 -4.57 8.31 24.63
N ALA A 101 -3.49 7.86 25.26
CA ALA A 101 -2.24 7.39 24.70
C ALA A 101 -2.30 6.42 23.50
N ALA A 102 -1.38 6.71 22.57
CA ALA A 102 -0.61 5.80 21.73
C ALA A 102 -0.65 4.29 22.04
N ILE A 103 -0.90 3.51 20.98
CA ILE A 103 -0.33 2.17 20.80
C ILE A 103 0.47 2.22 19.49
N GLU A 104 1.75 1.84 19.54
CA GLU A 104 2.75 2.10 18.49
C GLU A 104 2.41 1.55 17.10
N SER A 105 2.84 2.29 16.08
CA SER A 105 2.86 1.92 14.66
C SER A 105 3.93 0.87 14.35
N ILE A 106 3.67 0.01 13.36
CA ILE A 106 4.69 -0.80 12.69
C ILE A 106 5.11 -0.06 11.40
N ALA A 107 5.97 0.95 11.56
CA ALA A 107 6.74 1.68 10.52
C ALA A 107 7.58 2.76 11.24
N PRO A 108 8.77 3.16 10.72
CA PRO A 108 9.87 3.65 11.55
C PRO A 108 9.71 5.08 12.09
N SER A 109 10.35 5.31 13.24
CA SER A 109 10.59 6.62 13.82
C SER A 109 11.87 7.23 13.23
N ALA A 110 11.79 8.49 12.83
CA ALA A 110 12.92 9.42 12.88
C ALA A 110 12.51 10.48 13.89
N ASP A 111 13.16 10.51 15.06
CA ASP A 111 12.90 11.52 16.07
C ASP A 111 13.60 12.83 15.70
N ASP A 112 12.85 13.91 15.84
CA ASP A 112 13.32 15.28 15.69
C ASP A 112 14.12 15.72 16.93
N SER A 113 15.14 16.54 16.75
CA SER A 113 15.94 17.10 17.86
C SER A 113 16.68 18.36 17.41
N THR A 114 15.98 19.49 17.48
CA THR A 114 16.53 20.81 17.19
C THR A 114 17.18 21.46 18.41
N SER A 115 18.52 21.59 18.36
CA SER A 115 19.33 22.77 18.78
C SER A 115 19.30 23.26 20.26
N PRO A 116 20.38 23.92 20.70
CA PRO A 116 20.43 25.39 20.58
C PRO A 116 21.77 25.96 20.08
N VAL A 117 21.76 27.26 19.77
CA VAL A 117 22.85 28.08 19.21
C VAL A 117 23.33 29.11 20.25
N ASP A 118 24.63 29.45 20.27
CA ASP A 118 25.15 30.78 20.66
C ASP A 118 26.62 30.99 20.16
N PRO A 119 27.26 32.19 20.20
CA PRO A 119 27.84 32.75 18.95
C PRO A 119 29.27 33.37 19.03
N GLN A 120 29.78 33.84 17.87
CA GLN A 120 30.98 34.71 17.64
C GLN A 120 32.37 34.05 17.88
N THR A 121 33.55 34.42 17.32
CA THR A 121 34.11 35.26 16.21
C THR A 121 35.67 35.18 16.36
N PRO A 122 36.63 35.36 15.38
CA PRO A 122 36.61 35.73 13.94
C PRO A 122 37.33 34.70 12.99
N PRO A 123 37.55 34.99 11.67
CA PRO A 123 38.27 34.09 10.74
C PRO A 123 39.75 34.49 10.45
N PRO A 124 40.60 33.55 9.98
CA PRO A 124 41.87 33.86 9.33
C PRO A 124 41.81 33.78 7.79
N GLU A 125 42.53 34.74 7.23
CA GLU A 125 42.93 35.05 5.87
C GLU A 125 43.25 33.88 4.89
N VAL A 126 42.63 33.97 3.71
CA VAL A 126 43.15 33.70 2.35
C VAL A 126 44.30 32.69 2.15
N THR A 127 44.04 31.66 1.36
CA THR A 127 44.95 31.26 0.26
C THR A 127 44.11 30.83 -0.94
N ALA A 128 44.19 31.59 -2.03
CA ALA A 128 43.53 31.25 -3.28
C ALA A 128 44.38 30.26 -4.08
N THR A 129 43.83 29.06 -4.33
CA THR A 129 44.38 28.13 -5.34
C THR A 129 43.43 28.09 -6.52
N THR A 130 43.84 28.71 -7.61
CA THR A 130 43.19 28.59 -8.93
C THR A 130 43.09 27.12 -9.32
N THR A 131 41.87 26.64 -9.59
CA THR A 131 41.64 25.37 -10.28
C THR A 131 40.83 25.65 -11.54
N GLU A 132 41.21 25.03 -12.66
CA GLU A 132 40.62 25.24 -13.97
C GLU A 132 39.12 24.85 -14.03
N PRO A 133 38.35 25.45 -14.96
CA PRO A 133 36.96 25.05 -15.19
C PRO A 133 36.92 23.70 -15.92
N VAL A 134 36.66 22.63 -15.17
CA VAL A 134 36.34 21.32 -15.75
C VAL A 134 35.01 21.44 -16.50
N ALA A 135 35.03 21.15 -17.80
CA ALA A 135 33.84 21.15 -18.64
C ALA A 135 32.82 20.10 -18.14
N PRO A 136 31.50 20.39 -18.18
CA PRO A 136 30.50 19.43 -17.75
C PRO A 136 30.47 18.22 -18.70
N THR A 137 30.77 17.04 -18.16
CA THR A 137 30.53 15.76 -18.83
C THR A 137 29.06 15.67 -19.25
N PRO A 138 28.74 15.25 -20.49
CA PRO A 138 27.35 15.11 -20.92
C PRO A 138 26.56 14.19 -20.00
N VAL A 139 25.42 14.66 -19.51
CA VAL A 139 24.41 13.79 -18.88
C VAL A 139 23.91 12.85 -19.96
N GLU A 140 24.00 11.54 -19.71
CA GLU A 140 23.56 10.53 -20.66
C GLU A 140 22.06 10.72 -20.95
N ALA A 141 21.74 10.85 -22.24
CA ALA A 141 20.40 11.21 -22.67
C ALA A 141 19.42 10.09 -22.34
N ALA A 142 18.22 10.47 -21.85
CA ALA A 142 17.12 9.53 -21.71
C ALA A 142 16.83 8.85 -23.07
N PRO A 143 16.48 7.55 -23.08
CA PRO A 143 16.21 6.82 -24.32
C PRO A 143 15.05 7.48 -25.11
N PRO A 144 15.05 7.37 -26.45
CA PRO A 144 14.08 8.05 -27.30
C PRO A 144 12.64 7.58 -27.01
N PRO A 145 11.64 8.46 -27.15
CA PRO A 145 10.26 8.24 -26.67
C PRO A 145 9.47 7.15 -27.41
N ASP A 146 10.00 6.58 -28.50
CA ASP A 146 9.32 5.63 -29.38
C ASP A 146 9.76 4.16 -29.19
N ALA A 147 10.61 3.88 -28.20
CA ALA A 147 11.02 2.51 -27.85
C ALA A 147 9.88 1.76 -27.13
N SER A 148 8.85 1.34 -27.87
CA SER A 148 7.78 0.48 -27.36
C SER A 148 8.39 -0.82 -26.82
N THR A 149 8.40 -0.94 -25.49
CA THR A 149 8.85 -2.16 -24.83
C THR A 149 7.73 -3.18 -24.90
N ALA A 150 7.99 -4.34 -25.50
CA ALA A 150 6.98 -5.39 -25.62
C ALA A 150 6.53 -5.84 -24.23
N LEU A 151 5.21 -5.98 -24.06
CA LEU A 151 4.56 -6.13 -22.77
C LEU A 151 3.41 -7.14 -22.88
N THR A 152 3.31 -8.06 -21.92
CA THR A 152 2.19 -9.00 -21.82
C THR A 152 1.60 -8.92 -20.41
N ILE A 153 0.45 -8.26 -20.27
CA ILE A 153 -0.22 -8.10 -18.97
C ILE A 153 -1.00 -9.38 -18.64
N PRO A 154 -0.84 -9.97 -17.44
CA PRO A 154 -1.55 -11.19 -17.07
C PRO A 154 -3.06 -10.98 -16.98
N GLY A 155 -3.82 -12.04 -17.27
CA GLY A 155 -5.26 -12.07 -17.07
C GLY A 155 -5.65 -11.96 -15.59
N SER A 156 -6.89 -11.56 -15.33
CA SER A 156 -7.42 -11.40 -13.95
C SER A 156 -7.28 -12.70 -13.14
N VAL A 157 -6.69 -12.61 -11.94
CA VAL A 157 -6.29 -13.75 -11.11
C VAL A 157 -6.37 -13.41 -9.62
N ARG A 158 -6.64 -14.41 -8.79
CA ARG A 158 -6.49 -14.33 -7.32
C ARG A 158 -5.30 -15.17 -6.88
N LEU A 159 -4.33 -14.54 -6.22
CA LEU A 159 -3.16 -15.21 -5.66
C LEU A 159 -3.25 -15.21 -4.13
N LYS A 160 -3.24 -16.40 -3.53
CA LYS A 160 -3.22 -16.56 -2.06
C LYS A 160 -1.83 -16.99 -1.62
N TYR A 161 -1.33 -16.33 -0.58
CA TYR A 161 0.02 -16.51 -0.05
C TYR A 161 -0.02 -16.91 1.43
N VAL A 162 1.02 -17.61 1.86
CA VAL A 162 1.43 -17.66 3.28
C VAL A 162 2.60 -16.69 3.45
N MET A 163 2.68 -16.06 4.62
CA MET A 163 3.74 -15.11 4.93
C MET A 163 4.39 -15.46 6.26
N THR A 164 5.70 -15.29 6.31
CA THR A 164 6.48 -15.28 7.55
C THR A 164 7.24 -13.97 7.63
N GLY A 165 7.58 -13.52 8.83
CA GLY A 165 8.40 -12.34 8.99
C GLY A 165 8.99 -12.20 10.38
N ARG A 166 9.88 -11.22 10.51
CA ARG A 166 10.51 -10.81 11.77
C ARG A 166 10.26 -9.32 12.00
N SER A 167 9.89 -8.94 13.21
CA SER A 167 9.68 -7.56 13.64
C SER A 167 10.19 -7.36 15.06
N LYS A 168 11.07 -6.39 15.31
CA LYS A 168 11.67 -6.10 16.63
C LYS A 168 12.31 -7.34 17.31
N ASN A 169 12.83 -8.30 16.53
CA ASN A 169 13.29 -9.66 16.93
C ASN A 169 12.24 -10.76 17.18
N MET A 170 10.94 -10.49 16.99
CA MET A 170 9.88 -11.50 17.10
C MET A 170 9.46 -12.02 15.72
N ASN A 171 9.36 -13.34 15.59
CA ASN A 171 8.83 -13.97 14.39
C ASN A 171 7.30 -13.95 14.41
N TYR A 172 6.68 -13.73 13.24
CA TYR A 172 5.24 -13.78 13.05
C TYR A 172 4.89 -14.50 11.75
N SER A 173 3.63 -14.92 11.63
CA SER A 173 3.04 -15.46 10.40
C SER A 173 1.77 -14.71 10.05
N ALA A 174 1.45 -14.68 8.75
CA ALA A 174 0.27 -14.03 8.20
C ALA A 174 -0.22 -14.80 6.97
N PHE A 175 -1.44 -14.51 6.54
CA PHE A 175 -1.92 -14.85 5.20
C PHE A 175 -2.05 -13.58 4.37
N ALA A 176 -1.87 -13.72 3.06
CA ALA A 176 -2.20 -12.65 2.14
C ALA A 176 -2.97 -13.13 0.92
N GLN A 177 -3.68 -12.18 0.31
CA GLN A 177 -4.40 -12.34 -0.93
C GLN A 177 -4.12 -11.13 -1.82
N LEU A 178 -3.65 -11.38 -3.05
CA LEU A 178 -3.67 -10.41 -4.14
C LEU A 178 -4.86 -10.73 -5.04
N ASP A 179 -5.80 -9.81 -5.12
CA ASP A 179 -6.81 -9.77 -6.18
C ASP A 179 -6.27 -8.90 -7.31
N TRP A 180 -6.06 -9.47 -8.50
CA TRP A 180 -5.70 -8.77 -9.73
C TRP A 180 -6.87 -8.83 -10.71
N LEU A 181 -7.42 -7.67 -11.08
CA LEU A 181 -8.55 -7.54 -11.99
C LEU A 181 -8.19 -6.55 -13.11
N GLN A 182 -8.49 -6.91 -14.36
CA GLN A 182 -8.36 -6.03 -15.51
C GLN A 182 -9.35 -6.39 -16.64
N ASP A 183 -9.65 -5.41 -17.49
CA ASP A 183 -10.54 -5.53 -18.66
C ASP A 183 -9.84 -5.17 -19.99
N GLY A 184 -8.51 -5.04 -19.97
CA GLY A 184 -7.68 -4.60 -21.10
C GLY A 184 -7.61 -3.08 -21.30
N GLN A 185 -8.33 -2.27 -20.52
CA GLN A 185 -8.30 -0.80 -20.54
C GLN A 185 -8.00 -0.18 -19.18
N THR A 186 -8.46 -0.84 -18.12
CA THR A 186 -8.32 -0.45 -16.71
C THR A 186 -7.92 -1.66 -15.87
N TYR A 187 -7.44 -1.39 -14.65
CA TYR A 187 -7.11 -2.43 -13.69
C TYR A 187 -7.41 -2.00 -12.25
N ASP A 188 -7.63 -3.01 -11.41
CA ASP A 188 -7.65 -2.94 -9.94
C ASP A 188 -6.76 -4.05 -9.37
N ALA A 189 -5.71 -3.67 -8.64
CA ALA A 189 -4.87 -4.56 -7.86
C ALA A 189 -5.11 -4.33 -6.37
N LYS A 190 -5.42 -5.38 -5.61
CA LYS A 190 -5.65 -5.27 -4.16
C LYS A 190 -4.93 -6.37 -3.40
N MET A 191 -3.91 -5.99 -2.63
CA MET A 191 -3.22 -6.86 -1.69
C MET A 191 -3.83 -6.69 -0.30
N VAL A 192 -4.26 -7.77 0.34
CA VAL A 192 -4.69 -7.79 1.75
C VAL A 192 -3.78 -8.74 2.52
N VAL A 193 -3.16 -8.27 3.59
CA VAL A 193 -2.33 -9.04 4.53
C VAL A 193 -3.05 -9.08 5.87
N SER A 194 -3.26 -10.26 6.45
CA SER A 194 -3.90 -10.41 7.75
C SER A 194 -3.21 -11.46 8.63
N ALA A 195 -3.12 -11.15 9.92
CA ALA A 195 -2.54 -12.02 10.93
C ALA A 195 -3.41 -12.01 12.19
N LEU A 196 -3.60 -13.19 12.78
CA LEU A 196 -4.40 -13.33 14.00
C LEU A 196 -3.77 -12.50 15.12
N PHE A 197 -4.60 -11.74 15.84
CA PHE A 197 -4.21 -10.76 16.88
C PHE A 197 -3.33 -9.57 16.43
N LEU A 198 -2.66 -9.62 15.29
CA LEU A 198 -1.85 -8.51 14.74
C LEU A 198 -2.65 -7.55 13.85
N GLY A 199 -3.81 -7.99 13.35
CA GLY A 199 -4.73 -7.17 12.55
C GLY A 199 -4.58 -7.36 11.05
N SER A 200 -4.87 -6.32 10.27
CA SER A 200 -4.87 -6.35 8.82
C SER A 200 -4.28 -5.07 8.21
N ARG A 201 -3.65 -5.21 7.05
CA ARG A 201 -3.21 -4.13 6.16
C ARG A 201 -3.70 -4.45 4.75
N SER A 202 -4.17 -3.45 4.02
CA SER A 202 -4.48 -3.58 2.60
C SER A 202 -3.81 -2.49 1.78
N MET A 203 -3.15 -2.88 0.70
CA MET A 203 -2.75 -1.99 -0.37
C MET A 203 -3.72 -2.13 -1.54
N THR A 204 -3.98 -1.03 -2.25
CA THR A 204 -4.79 -1.03 -3.47
C THR A 204 -4.17 -0.08 -4.47
N SER A 205 -4.07 -0.52 -5.72
CA SER A 205 -3.62 0.27 -6.85
C SER A 205 -4.66 0.14 -7.94
N SER A 206 -5.09 1.25 -8.52
CA SER A 206 -5.99 1.25 -9.66
C SER A 206 -5.57 2.28 -10.70
N GLY A 207 -5.88 2.00 -11.96
CA GLY A 207 -5.38 2.80 -13.07
C GLY A 207 -5.82 2.33 -14.45
N ARG A 208 -5.12 2.86 -15.45
CA ARG A 208 -5.31 2.54 -16.87
C ARG A 208 -4.26 1.51 -17.31
N ILE A 209 -4.57 0.83 -18.40
CA ILE A 209 -3.62 0.05 -19.19
C ILE A 209 -3.27 0.88 -20.43
N THR A 210 -1.98 1.08 -20.69
CA THR A 210 -1.43 1.84 -21.84
C THR A 210 -0.45 0.97 -22.63
N ALA A 211 0.08 1.52 -23.73
CA ALA A 211 1.17 0.88 -24.48
C ALA A 211 2.48 0.71 -23.70
N ASP A 212 2.65 1.44 -22.59
CA ASP A 212 3.78 1.30 -21.65
C ASP A 212 3.46 0.34 -20.49
N GLY A 213 2.21 -0.10 -20.38
CA GLY A 213 1.70 -1.01 -19.35
C GLY A 213 0.82 -0.34 -18.32
N LEU A 214 1.07 -0.60 -17.04
CA LEU A 214 0.23 -0.10 -15.97
C LEU A 214 0.49 1.40 -15.76
N ALA A 215 -0.57 2.19 -15.82
CA ALA A 215 -0.56 3.62 -15.49
C ALA A 215 -1.48 3.85 -14.27
N PRO A 216 -0.96 3.74 -13.04
CA PRO A 216 -1.74 4.03 -11.84
C PRO A 216 -2.32 5.43 -11.88
N THR A 217 -3.55 5.58 -11.38
CA THR A 217 -4.17 6.88 -11.08
C THR A 217 -4.29 7.08 -9.57
N ARG A 218 -4.42 6.00 -8.80
CA ARG A 218 -4.53 6.02 -7.34
C ARG A 218 -3.84 4.82 -6.70
N PHE A 219 -3.00 5.09 -5.70
CA PHE A 219 -2.52 4.10 -4.74
C PHE A 219 -3.13 4.37 -3.36
N LEU A 220 -3.44 3.33 -2.60
CA LEU A 220 -4.00 3.37 -1.25
C LEU A 220 -3.27 2.36 -0.36
N ASP A 221 -2.83 2.78 0.83
CA ASP A 221 -2.24 1.92 1.86
C ASP A 221 -3.01 2.14 3.18
N LYS A 222 -3.71 1.10 3.62
CA LYS A 222 -4.61 1.12 4.78
C LYS A 222 -4.15 0.11 5.81
N SER A 223 -3.93 0.57 7.04
CA SER A 223 -3.70 -0.25 8.23
C SER A 223 -4.54 0.32 9.39
N ARG A 224 -3.90 0.81 10.46
CA ARG A 224 -4.58 1.64 11.49
C ARG A 224 -4.91 3.05 10.99
N SER A 225 -4.19 3.51 9.96
CA SER A 225 -4.46 4.76 9.23
C SER A 225 -4.48 4.45 7.74
N GLU A 226 -5.10 5.34 6.96
CA GLU A 226 -5.19 5.23 5.51
C GLU A 226 -4.38 6.37 4.88
N ARG A 227 -3.59 6.06 3.86
CA ARG A 227 -2.80 7.02 3.08
C ARG A 227 -2.95 6.72 1.59
N ALA A 228 -2.96 7.75 0.77
CA ALA A 228 -3.06 7.63 -0.67
C ALA A 228 -1.98 8.43 -1.41
N ALA A 229 -1.60 7.95 -2.58
CA ALA A 229 -0.91 8.74 -3.60
C ALA A 229 -1.84 8.86 -4.83
N HIS A 230 -1.92 10.05 -5.42
CA HIS A 230 -2.72 10.35 -6.60
C HIS A 230 -1.78 10.73 -7.73
N PHE A 231 -1.90 10.07 -8.88
CA PHE A 231 -1.07 10.30 -10.05
C PHE A 231 -1.81 11.25 -10.99
N GLU A 232 -1.38 12.51 -11.00
CA GLU A 232 -2.01 13.60 -11.74
C GLU A 232 -1.18 13.90 -13.00
N GLU A 233 -1.28 12.99 -13.99
CA GLU A 233 -0.61 13.05 -15.31
C GLU A 233 -0.83 14.41 -16.01
N ASP A 234 -2.07 14.92 -15.96
CA ASP A 234 -2.48 16.22 -16.50
C ASP A 234 -1.76 17.43 -15.86
N LYS A 235 -1.22 17.25 -14.65
CA LYS A 235 -0.50 18.27 -13.87
C LYS A 235 0.99 17.96 -13.72
N GLY A 236 1.47 16.85 -14.30
CA GLY A 236 2.86 16.43 -14.18
C GLY A 236 3.32 16.11 -12.75
N LYS A 237 2.42 15.69 -11.85
CA LYS A 237 2.76 15.44 -10.44
C LYS A 237 2.09 14.22 -9.79
N ILE A 238 2.65 13.76 -8.69
CA ILE A 238 2.08 12.76 -7.79
C ILE A 238 1.88 13.43 -6.43
N SER A 239 0.64 13.48 -5.94
CA SER A 239 0.29 14.13 -4.67
C SER A 239 -0.09 13.13 -3.58
N PHE A 240 0.26 13.44 -2.33
CA PHE A 240 0.15 12.50 -1.20
C PHE A 240 -0.87 12.97 -0.15
N SER A 241 -1.80 12.10 0.24
CA SER A 241 -2.77 12.41 1.32
C SER A 241 -2.13 12.46 2.72
N ALA A 242 -0.81 12.25 2.81
CA ALA A 242 -0.02 12.40 4.02
C ALA A 242 0.45 13.85 4.27
N ASN A 243 0.10 14.79 3.38
CA ASN A 243 0.58 16.18 3.38
C ASN A 243 2.12 16.31 3.33
N THR A 244 2.78 15.34 2.68
CA THR A 244 4.19 15.43 2.28
C THR A 244 4.31 16.19 0.95
N PRO A 245 5.50 16.71 0.59
CA PRO A 245 5.71 17.38 -0.69
C PRO A 245 5.31 16.50 -1.88
N ASP A 246 4.69 17.11 -2.89
CA ASP A 246 4.38 16.44 -4.16
C ASP A 246 5.67 15.97 -4.85
N ALA A 247 5.59 14.85 -5.56
CA ALA A 247 6.64 14.34 -6.42
C ALA A 247 6.34 14.64 -7.90
N PRO A 248 7.33 14.69 -8.81
CA PRO A 248 7.06 14.76 -10.25
C PRO A 248 6.35 13.50 -10.73
N TRP A 249 5.43 13.64 -11.68
CA TRP A 249 4.90 12.49 -12.43
C TRP A 249 5.80 12.21 -13.62
N LEU A 250 6.15 10.94 -13.82
CA LEU A 250 6.93 10.47 -14.97
C LEU A 250 6.11 9.42 -15.73
N ARG A 251 6.26 9.39 -17.06
CA ARG A 251 5.63 8.34 -17.89
C ARG A 251 6.11 6.96 -17.43
N GLY A 252 5.18 6.04 -17.24
CA GLY A 252 5.47 4.69 -16.72
C GLY A 252 5.71 4.64 -15.21
N ALA A 253 5.49 5.73 -14.45
CA ALA A 253 5.55 5.70 -12.99
C ALA A 253 4.57 4.67 -12.40
N GLN A 254 5.04 3.94 -11.40
CA GLN A 254 4.32 2.88 -10.69
C GLN A 254 4.06 3.27 -9.23
N ASP A 255 3.34 2.44 -8.50
CA ASP A 255 3.27 2.45 -7.03
C ASP A 255 3.83 1.15 -6.43
N ARG A 256 3.96 1.09 -5.10
CA ARG A 256 4.54 -0.07 -4.38
C ARG A 256 3.82 -1.41 -4.59
N LEU A 257 2.62 -1.43 -5.16
CA LEU A 257 1.89 -2.64 -5.53
C LEU A 257 1.95 -2.90 -7.05
N SER A 258 1.63 -1.90 -7.88
CA SER A 258 1.63 -2.04 -9.35
C SER A 258 3.02 -2.34 -9.92
N VAL A 259 4.11 -1.85 -9.29
CA VAL A 259 5.49 -2.07 -9.75
C VAL A 259 5.82 -3.55 -9.97
N PHE A 260 5.31 -4.46 -9.13
CA PHE A 260 5.58 -5.89 -9.27
C PHE A 260 4.81 -6.53 -10.43
N LEU A 261 3.60 -6.05 -10.71
CA LEU A 261 2.77 -6.51 -11.82
C LEU A 261 3.31 -5.96 -13.15
N GLN A 262 3.80 -4.73 -13.15
CA GLN A 262 4.50 -4.13 -14.28
C GLN A 262 5.80 -4.90 -14.61
N LEU A 263 6.63 -5.24 -13.61
CA LEU A 263 7.82 -6.07 -13.82
C LEU A 263 7.48 -7.43 -14.43
N GLY A 264 6.49 -8.14 -13.89
CA GLY A 264 6.02 -9.40 -14.48
C GLY A 264 5.55 -9.23 -15.93
N SER A 265 4.84 -8.14 -16.22
CA SER A 265 4.32 -7.84 -17.56
C SER A 265 5.41 -7.51 -18.59
N LEU A 266 6.49 -6.84 -18.16
CA LEU A 266 7.68 -6.56 -18.96
C LEU A 266 8.43 -7.87 -19.28
N LEU A 267 8.69 -8.68 -18.24
CA LEU A 267 9.34 -9.98 -18.38
C LEU A 267 8.56 -10.92 -19.32
N ALA A 268 7.23 -10.97 -19.19
CA ALA A 268 6.36 -11.76 -20.07
C ALA A 268 6.33 -11.25 -21.51
N GLY A 269 6.48 -9.93 -21.72
CA GLY A 269 6.43 -9.31 -23.05
C GLY A 269 7.69 -9.52 -23.89
N ALA A 270 8.87 -9.52 -23.27
CA ALA A 270 10.13 -9.82 -23.96
C ALA A 270 11.18 -10.47 -23.03
N PRO A 271 11.05 -11.77 -22.69
CA PRO A 271 12.00 -12.45 -21.80
C PRO A 271 13.47 -12.32 -22.23
N ALA A 272 13.73 -12.38 -23.55
CA ALA A 272 15.08 -12.26 -24.12
C ALA A 272 15.72 -10.87 -23.95
N SER A 273 14.94 -9.83 -23.66
CA SER A 273 15.44 -8.48 -23.38
C SER A 273 15.97 -8.31 -21.94
N TYR A 274 15.79 -9.32 -21.09
CA TYR A 274 16.12 -9.29 -19.66
C TYR A 274 17.10 -10.41 -19.26
N PRO A 275 18.33 -10.46 -19.83
CA PRO A 275 19.34 -11.43 -19.43
C PRO A 275 19.81 -11.19 -17.98
N VAL A 276 20.41 -12.21 -17.36
CA VAL A 276 21.02 -12.10 -16.02
C VAL A 276 22.02 -10.95 -15.97
N GLY A 277 21.95 -10.13 -14.92
CA GLY A 277 22.74 -8.92 -14.74
C GLY A 277 22.16 -7.65 -15.40
N SER A 278 21.17 -7.77 -16.28
CA SER A 278 20.41 -6.61 -16.76
C SER A 278 19.63 -5.95 -15.61
N SER A 279 19.22 -4.70 -15.80
CA SER A 279 18.48 -3.95 -14.77
C SER A 279 17.30 -3.19 -15.34
N VAL A 280 16.22 -3.12 -14.55
CA VAL A 280 14.97 -2.44 -14.87
C VAL A 280 14.74 -1.35 -13.82
N SER A 281 14.65 -0.10 -14.26
CA SER A 281 14.42 1.06 -13.40
C SER A 281 13.01 1.59 -13.58
N LEU A 282 12.24 1.67 -12.48
CA LEU A 282 10.86 2.15 -12.45
C LEU A 282 10.70 3.24 -11.39
N TYR A 283 10.22 4.42 -11.79
CA TYR A 283 9.87 5.47 -10.83
C TYR A 283 8.63 5.05 -10.04
N THR A 284 8.76 4.90 -8.72
CA THR A 284 7.79 4.16 -7.90
C THR A 284 7.36 4.96 -6.68
N ALA A 285 6.07 5.27 -6.60
CA ALA A 285 5.46 5.99 -5.47
C ALA A 285 5.10 5.07 -4.29
N GLY A 286 5.42 5.53 -3.10
CA GLY A 286 4.86 5.07 -1.83
C GLY A 286 3.68 5.91 -1.35
N PRO A 287 3.24 5.71 -0.10
CA PRO A 287 2.14 6.47 0.50
C PRO A 287 2.54 7.91 0.94
N ARG A 288 3.75 8.37 0.59
CA ARG A 288 4.36 9.63 1.06
C ARG A 288 5.44 10.19 0.14
N ASP A 289 6.13 9.33 -0.59
CA ASP A 289 7.33 9.60 -1.38
C ASP A 289 7.21 8.96 -2.77
N ALA A 290 8.08 9.33 -3.70
CA ALA A 290 8.26 8.59 -4.95
C ALA A 290 9.73 8.64 -5.36
N ASP A 291 10.26 7.50 -5.81
CA ASP A 291 11.68 7.36 -6.11
C ASP A 291 11.96 6.26 -7.14
N THR A 292 13.12 6.30 -7.79
CA THR A 292 13.51 5.29 -8.77
C THR A 292 13.90 3.99 -8.06
N TRP A 293 13.26 2.88 -8.46
CA TRP A 293 13.67 1.54 -8.03
C TRP A 293 14.33 0.83 -9.20
N THR A 294 15.62 0.55 -9.05
CA THR A 294 16.37 -0.29 -9.97
C THR A 294 16.38 -1.73 -9.44
N PHE A 295 15.79 -2.63 -10.21
CA PHE A 295 15.84 -4.07 -9.99
C PHE A 295 16.87 -4.70 -10.93
N THR A 296 17.80 -5.49 -10.41
CA THR A 296 18.69 -6.32 -11.21
C THR A 296 18.07 -7.70 -11.41
N VAL A 297 18.15 -8.22 -12.63
CA VAL A 297 17.74 -9.59 -12.97
C VAL A 297 18.84 -10.54 -12.50
N GLU A 298 18.52 -11.44 -11.59
CA GLU A 298 19.43 -12.47 -11.07
C GLU A 298 19.27 -13.76 -11.89
N SER A 299 20.00 -14.82 -11.51
CA SER A 299 19.83 -16.15 -12.13
C SER A 299 18.44 -16.74 -11.88
N GLU A 300 18.04 -17.68 -12.74
CA GLU A 300 16.89 -18.54 -12.47
C GLU A 300 17.10 -19.38 -11.19
N GLU A 301 16.03 -19.56 -10.42
CA GLU A 301 16.00 -20.29 -9.15
C GLU A 301 14.78 -21.22 -9.16
N THR A 302 14.96 -22.50 -8.81
CA THR A 302 13.83 -23.42 -8.59
C THR A 302 13.39 -23.32 -7.14
N LEU A 303 12.14 -22.94 -6.90
CA LEU A 303 11.56 -22.77 -5.57
C LEU A 303 10.59 -23.89 -5.24
N GLN A 304 10.71 -24.44 -4.03
CA GLN A 304 9.71 -25.31 -3.41
C GLN A 304 8.74 -24.44 -2.61
N LEU A 305 7.63 -24.06 -3.25
CA LEU A 305 6.58 -23.22 -2.66
C LEU A 305 5.46 -24.07 -2.08
N PRO A 306 4.62 -23.52 -1.17
CA PRO A 306 3.38 -24.16 -0.74
C PRO A 306 2.39 -24.46 -1.86
N ALA A 307 2.50 -23.78 -3.02
CA ALA A 307 1.76 -24.06 -4.25
C ALA A 307 2.35 -25.20 -5.11
N GLY A 308 3.53 -25.74 -4.76
CA GLY A 308 4.29 -26.71 -5.54
C GLY A 308 5.68 -26.21 -5.91
N GLU A 309 6.41 -27.02 -6.67
CA GLU A 309 7.71 -26.63 -7.24
C GLU A 309 7.52 -25.72 -8.46
N ALA A 310 8.33 -24.67 -8.57
CA ALA A 310 8.31 -23.77 -9.72
C ALA A 310 9.74 -23.31 -10.09
N ALA A 311 10.08 -23.36 -11.38
CA ALA A 311 11.20 -22.59 -11.91
C ALA A 311 10.82 -21.10 -11.94
N THR A 312 11.71 -20.23 -11.48
CA THR A 312 11.43 -18.80 -11.32
C THR A 312 12.61 -17.94 -11.75
N LEU A 313 12.32 -16.73 -12.23
CA LEU A 313 13.30 -15.68 -12.43
C LEU A 313 13.26 -14.71 -11.25
N LYS A 314 14.41 -14.50 -10.59
CA LYS A 314 14.53 -13.59 -9.44
C LYS A 314 14.97 -12.21 -9.89
N LEU A 315 14.31 -11.16 -9.37
CA LEU A 315 14.74 -9.77 -9.48
C LEU A 315 15.04 -9.21 -8.09
N THR A 316 16.14 -8.46 -7.94
CA THR A 316 16.57 -7.85 -6.68
C THR A 316 16.75 -6.34 -6.82
N ARG A 317 16.07 -5.55 -5.98
CA ARG A 317 16.43 -4.15 -5.66
C ARG A 317 17.29 -4.15 -4.41
N LYS A 318 18.55 -3.73 -4.54
CA LYS A 318 19.47 -3.51 -3.41
C LYS A 318 19.28 -2.10 -2.83
N PRO A 319 19.56 -1.87 -1.53
CA PRO A 319 19.59 -0.53 -0.96
C PRO A 319 20.62 0.36 -1.68
N GLN A 320 20.26 1.60 -1.99
CA GLN A 320 21.15 2.58 -2.62
C GLN A 320 21.54 3.72 -1.67
N ARG A 321 20.72 3.99 -0.65
CA ARG A 321 20.98 4.94 0.44
C ARG A 321 20.73 4.30 1.79
N ASP A 322 21.06 5.01 2.85
CA ASP A 322 20.60 4.66 4.20
C ASP A 322 19.07 4.58 4.26
N TYR A 323 18.56 3.70 5.12
CA TYR A 323 17.14 3.40 5.32
C TYR A 323 16.40 2.77 4.11
N ASP A 324 17.05 2.57 2.96
CA ASP A 324 16.47 1.78 1.87
C ASP A 324 16.27 0.31 2.29
N GLN A 325 15.14 -0.26 1.85
CA GLN A 325 14.85 -1.68 1.98
C GLN A 325 15.42 -2.49 0.79
N THR A 326 15.89 -3.71 1.06
CA THR A 326 16.12 -4.73 0.04
C THR A 326 14.76 -5.30 -0.38
N VAL A 327 14.52 -5.42 -1.68
CA VAL A 327 13.34 -6.11 -2.24
C VAL A 327 13.81 -7.21 -3.17
N GLU A 328 13.42 -8.44 -2.87
CA GLU A 328 13.61 -9.61 -3.71
C GLU A 328 12.24 -10.09 -4.19
N ILE A 329 12.09 -10.41 -5.47
CA ILE A 329 10.85 -10.91 -6.04
C ILE A 329 11.13 -11.99 -7.07
N TRP A 330 10.30 -13.04 -7.08
CA TRP A 330 10.44 -14.18 -7.97
C TRP A 330 9.18 -14.31 -8.82
N PHE A 331 9.37 -14.39 -10.13
CA PHE A 331 8.31 -14.56 -11.12
C PHE A 331 8.40 -15.94 -11.74
N ALA A 332 7.27 -16.66 -11.91
CA ALA A 332 7.27 -17.98 -12.54
C ALA A 332 6.86 -17.87 -14.02
N PRO A 333 7.74 -18.19 -15.00
CA PRO A 333 7.38 -18.16 -16.42
C PRO A 333 6.23 -19.11 -16.77
N SER A 334 6.10 -20.24 -16.06
CA SER A 334 5.00 -21.20 -16.20
C SER A 334 3.65 -20.72 -15.65
N MET A 335 3.61 -19.53 -15.04
CA MET A 335 2.41 -18.88 -14.51
C MET A 335 2.32 -17.44 -15.04
N ASP A 336 2.57 -17.22 -16.34
CA ASP A 336 2.49 -15.90 -17.00
C ASP A 336 3.33 -14.80 -16.32
N TYR A 337 4.49 -15.17 -15.76
CA TYR A 337 5.35 -14.30 -14.95
C TYR A 337 4.63 -13.64 -13.76
N LEU A 338 3.65 -14.32 -13.16
CA LEU A 338 3.03 -13.87 -11.92
C LEU A 338 4.03 -13.91 -10.73
N PRO A 339 3.91 -13.00 -9.75
CA PRO A 339 4.80 -12.94 -8.59
C PRO A 339 4.49 -14.07 -7.60
N VAL A 340 5.32 -15.11 -7.62
CA VAL A 340 5.12 -16.33 -6.81
C VAL A 340 5.81 -16.28 -5.45
N ARG A 341 6.81 -15.41 -5.29
CA ARG A 341 7.41 -15.08 -3.99
C ARG A 341 7.86 -13.63 -3.97
N SER A 342 7.80 -12.99 -2.81
CA SER A 342 8.52 -11.74 -2.57
C SER A 342 9.05 -11.68 -1.15
N ARG A 343 10.25 -11.12 -0.98
CA ARG A 343 10.88 -10.88 0.31
C ARG A 343 11.31 -9.42 0.40
N ILE A 344 10.86 -8.74 1.45
CA ILE A 344 11.25 -7.35 1.73
C ILE A 344 12.00 -7.35 3.06
N THR A 345 13.24 -6.87 3.05
CA THR A 345 14.09 -6.77 4.23
C THR A 345 14.40 -5.30 4.52
N GLN A 346 14.03 -4.85 5.71
CA GLN A 346 14.29 -3.50 6.21
C GLN A 346 15.76 -3.35 6.63
N GLN A 347 16.26 -2.12 6.72
CA GLN A 347 17.66 -1.83 7.09
C GLN A 347 18.05 -2.42 8.46
N ASN A 348 17.11 -2.49 9.42
CA ASN A 348 17.33 -3.11 10.74
C ASN A 348 17.31 -4.66 10.71
N GLY A 349 17.14 -5.28 9.55
CA GLY A 349 17.05 -6.73 9.37
C GLY A 349 15.69 -7.34 9.75
N ASP A 350 14.68 -6.54 10.10
CA ASP A 350 13.29 -7.03 10.09
C ASP A 350 12.88 -7.33 8.65
N PHE A 351 12.07 -8.37 8.45
CA PHE A 351 11.72 -8.81 7.11
C PHE A 351 10.31 -9.38 7.04
N VAL A 352 9.82 -9.49 5.82
CA VAL A 352 8.62 -10.24 5.45
C VAL A 352 8.93 -11.07 4.20
N ASP A 353 8.63 -12.36 4.23
CA ASP A 353 8.75 -13.31 3.12
C ASP A 353 7.37 -13.88 2.83
N GLN A 354 6.88 -13.66 1.61
CA GLN A 354 5.55 -14.02 1.11
C GLN A 354 5.72 -15.09 0.04
N GLN A 355 5.13 -16.27 0.22
CA GLN A 355 5.24 -17.41 -0.68
C GLN A 355 3.87 -17.87 -1.18
N LEU A 356 3.75 -18.13 -2.48
CA LEU A 356 2.50 -18.52 -3.11
C LEU A 356 1.99 -19.86 -2.58
N ARG A 357 0.69 -19.92 -2.30
CA ARG A 357 -0.02 -21.10 -1.79
C ARG A 357 -1.09 -21.59 -2.75
N VAL A 358 -1.82 -20.68 -3.41
CA VAL A 358 -2.88 -21.03 -4.37
C VAL A 358 -2.98 -19.96 -5.46
N VAL A 359 -3.14 -20.41 -6.71
CA VAL A 359 -3.63 -19.59 -7.83
C VAL A 359 -5.10 -19.94 -8.06
N GLU A 360 -5.98 -18.95 -8.06
CA GLU A 360 -7.41 -19.11 -8.23
C GLU A 360 -7.93 -18.14 -9.30
N LYS A 361 -9.09 -18.45 -9.88
CA LYS A 361 -9.87 -17.43 -10.59
C LYS A 361 -10.43 -16.41 -9.58
N PRO A 362 -10.52 -15.12 -9.97
CA PRO A 362 -10.98 -14.05 -9.08
C PRO A 362 -12.47 -14.16 -8.71
#